data_AF-A0A5N9DU22-F1
#
_entry.id   AF-A0A5N9DU22-F1
#
_cell.length_a   1.000
_cell.length_b   1.000
_cell.length_c   1.000
_cell.angle_alpha   90.00
_cell.angle_beta   90.00
_cell.angle_gamma   90.00
#
_symmetry.space_group_name_H-M   'P 1'
#
loop_
_entity.id
_entity.type
_entity.pdbx_description
1 polymer ?
#
loop_
_entity_poly.entity_id
_entity_poly.type
_entity_poly.pdbx_seq_one_letter_code
_entity_poly.pdbx_strand_id
1 'polypeptide(L)'
;MVEQSQYQINLDKNVNEKRSLMHLFTEILCKECKKQYKSDEPSASSVVVKNIQKCCSKKPDYIHSGLPLKQATYRALLSKGNRPTTARQISDFLTERWGESVYTRSMTPAVISRLLETSVDYEISVK
;
A
#
# COMPACT_ATOMS: atom_id res chain seq x y z
N MET A 1 -15.19 2.80 -23.55
CA MET A 1 -13.96 2.77 -22.72
C MET A 1 -14.42 2.47 -21.31
N VAL A 2 -14.08 1.30 -20.74
CA VAL A 2 -14.53 0.95 -19.38
C VAL A 2 -13.73 1.79 -18.41
N GLU A 3 -14.38 2.68 -17.68
CA GLU A 3 -13.76 3.45 -16.60
C GLU A 3 -13.20 2.46 -15.58
N GLN A 4 -11.87 2.43 -15.43
CA GLN A 4 -11.22 1.59 -14.44
C GLN A 4 -11.24 2.33 -13.11
N SER A 5 -11.95 1.78 -12.13
CA SER A 5 -11.97 2.27 -10.75
C SER A 5 -10.55 2.53 -10.24
N GLN A 6 -10.37 3.68 -9.59
CA GLN A 6 -9.10 4.03 -8.98
C GLN A 6 -9.19 3.82 -7.46
N TYR A 7 -8.09 3.36 -6.87
CA TYR A 7 -8.04 3.02 -5.46
C TYR A 7 -6.99 3.87 -4.74
N GLN A 8 -7.33 4.31 -3.53
CA GLN A 8 -6.43 4.98 -2.60
C GLN A 8 -6.81 4.64 -1.16
N ILE A 9 -5.84 4.63 -0.24
CA ILE A 9 -6.08 4.48 1.19
C ILE A 9 -6.65 5.80 1.72
N ASN A 10 -7.71 5.75 2.53
CA ASN A 10 -8.23 6.94 3.21
C ASN A 10 -7.33 7.31 4.38
N LEU A 11 -6.58 8.41 4.26
CA LEU A 11 -5.69 8.88 5.32
C LEU A 11 -6.39 9.80 6.34
N ASP A 12 -7.60 10.25 6.01
CA ASP A 12 -8.30 11.34 6.71
C ASP A 12 -9.46 10.90 7.62
N LYS A 13 -9.84 9.61 7.62
CA LYS A 13 -10.96 9.10 8.44
C LYS A 13 -10.65 9.11 9.95
N ASN A 14 -11.67 8.96 10.80
CA ASN A 14 -11.71 9.27 12.24
C ASN A 14 -10.44 8.97 13.09
N VAL A 15 -10.26 9.70 14.20
CA VAL A 15 -9.12 9.58 15.14
C VAL A 15 -8.85 8.14 15.63
N ASN A 16 -9.89 7.32 15.84
CA ASN A 16 -9.72 5.91 16.24
C ASN A 16 -9.24 5.03 15.08
N GLU A 17 -9.71 5.24 13.86
CA GLU A 17 -9.30 4.48 12.68
C GLU A 17 -7.88 4.90 12.22
N LYS A 18 -7.51 6.18 12.41
CA LYS A 18 -6.12 6.66 12.22
C LYS A 18 -5.11 5.89 13.07
N ARG A 19 -5.45 5.51 14.31
CA ARG A 19 -4.53 4.74 15.17
C ARG A 19 -4.26 3.35 14.60
N SER A 20 -5.29 2.68 14.08
CA SER A 20 -5.16 1.37 13.43
C SER A 20 -4.32 1.44 12.15
N LEU A 21 -4.57 2.44 11.29
CA LEU A 21 -3.77 2.66 10.07
C LEU A 21 -2.32 3.00 10.38
N MET A 22 -2.05 3.82 11.40
CA MET A 22 -0.68 4.15 11.79
C MET A 22 0.06 2.93 12.30
N HIS A 23 -0.61 2.02 13.03
CA HIS A 23 0.00 0.76 13.44
C HIS A 23 0.50 -0.02 12.21
N LEU A 24 -0.38 -0.23 11.22
CA LEU A 24 -0.04 -0.91 9.96
C LEU A 24 1.12 -0.22 9.22
N PHE A 25 1.13 1.11 9.14
CA PHE A 25 2.21 1.82 8.46
C PHE A 25 3.54 1.72 9.21
N THR A 26 3.54 1.76 10.54
CA THR A 26 4.78 1.62 11.33
C THR A 26 5.43 0.24 11.22
N GLU A 27 4.65 -0.81 10.91
CA GLU A 27 5.18 -2.13 10.59
C GLU A 27 5.84 -2.19 9.21
N ILE A 28 5.38 -1.34 8.28
CA ILE A 28 5.92 -1.24 6.92
C ILE A 28 7.20 -0.38 6.89
N LEU A 29 7.38 0.53 7.84
CA LEU A 29 8.55 1.41 7.89
C LEU A 29 9.85 0.62 8.08
N CYS A 30 10.84 0.96 7.27
CA CYS A 30 12.19 0.47 7.48
C CYS A 30 12.80 1.04 8.78
N LYS A 31 13.85 0.40 9.29
CA LYS A 31 14.53 0.78 10.54
C LYS A 31 14.88 2.27 10.63
N GLU A 32 15.29 2.88 9.51
CA GLU A 32 15.66 4.29 9.45
C GLU A 32 14.45 5.22 9.58
N CYS A 33 13.41 5.00 8.75
CA CYS A 33 12.18 5.79 8.83
C CYS A 33 11.44 5.60 10.16
N LYS A 34 11.57 4.42 10.77
CA LYS A 34 10.99 4.12 12.09
C LYS A 34 11.65 4.93 13.21
N LYS A 35 12.96 5.20 13.13
CA LYS A 35 13.67 6.09 14.08
C LYS A 35 13.25 7.56 13.95
N GLN A 36 12.91 7.99 12.74
CA GLN A 36 12.47 9.36 12.46
C GLN A 36 10.99 9.59 12.77
N TYR A 37 10.21 8.52 12.92
CA TYR A 37 8.81 8.61 13.26
C TYR A 37 8.62 8.96 14.75
N LYS A 38 8.04 10.13 15.01
CA LYS A 38 7.55 10.55 16.33
C LYS A 38 6.02 10.57 16.28
N SER A 39 5.37 9.79 17.13
CA SER A 39 3.94 9.46 17.07
C SER A 39 2.97 10.59 17.44
N ASP A 40 3.46 11.80 17.75
CA ASP A 40 2.68 12.83 18.45
C ASP A 40 1.92 13.82 17.54
N GLU A 41 2.08 13.72 16.21
CA GLU A 41 1.54 14.71 15.26
C GLU A 41 0.40 14.13 14.38
N PRO A 42 -0.78 14.77 14.30
CA PRO A 42 -1.89 14.35 13.43
C PRO A 42 -1.55 14.41 11.92
N SER A 43 -0.45 15.10 11.56
CA SER A 43 0.21 15.11 10.25
C SER A 43 0.94 13.82 9.90
N ALA A 44 1.03 12.87 10.85
CA ALA A 44 1.84 11.65 10.76
C ALA A 44 1.58 10.83 9.50
N SER A 45 0.32 10.62 9.10
CA SER A 45 -0.04 9.71 8.00
C SER A 45 0.59 10.11 6.66
N SER A 46 0.43 11.37 6.27
CA SER A 46 0.97 11.89 5.00
C SER A 46 2.50 11.97 5.01
N VAL A 47 3.11 12.27 6.17
CA VAL A 47 4.56 12.26 6.34
C VAL A 47 5.11 10.83 6.21
N VAL A 48 4.45 9.86 6.86
CA VAL A 48 4.79 8.44 6.78
C VAL A 48 4.68 7.93 5.35
N VAL A 49 3.60 8.23 4.64
CA VAL A 49 3.43 7.86 3.22
C VAL A 49 4.54 8.46 2.36
N LYS A 50 4.92 9.73 2.57
CA LYS A 50 6.05 10.36 1.86
C LYS A 50 7.38 9.66 2.15
N ASN A 51 7.62 9.27 3.40
CA ASN A 51 8.84 8.54 3.79
C ASN A 51 8.87 7.14 3.17
N ILE A 52 7.72 6.46 3.12
CA ILE A 52 7.56 5.19 2.44
C ILE A 52 7.88 5.36 0.95
N GLN A 53 7.26 6.32 0.28
CA GLN A 53 7.47 6.59 -1.14
C GLN A 53 8.95 6.92 -1.45
N LYS A 54 9.61 7.75 -0.65
CA LYS A 54 10.97 8.24 -0.94
C LYS A 54 12.09 7.30 -0.49
N CYS A 55 11.87 6.49 0.54
CA CYS A 55 12.89 5.63 1.16
C CYS A 55 12.45 4.16 1.19
N CYS A 56 11.41 3.80 1.94
CA CYS A 56 11.09 2.39 2.21
C CYS A 56 10.83 1.61 0.91
N SER A 57 10.05 2.19 -0.01
CA SER A 57 9.65 1.58 -1.29
C SER A 57 10.81 1.19 -2.19
N LYS A 58 11.96 1.86 -2.05
CA LYS A 58 13.15 1.63 -2.86
C LYS A 58 13.96 0.43 -2.38
N LYS A 59 13.70 -0.06 -1.17
CA LYS A 59 14.43 -1.20 -0.60
C LYS A 59 13.94 -2.50 -1.27
N PRO A 60 14.84 -3.46 -1.55
CA PRO A 60 14.46 -4.73 -2.18
C PRO A 60 13.50 -5.53 -1.29
N ASP A 61 13.69 -5.45 0.03
CA ASP A 61 12.88 -6.15 1.03
C ASP A 61 11.48 -5.55 1.25
N TYR A 62 11.20 -4.36 0.70
CA TYR A 62 9.92 -3.68 0.95
C TYR A 62 8.72 -4.45 0.39
N ILE A 63 8.86 -5.01 -0.80
CA ILE A 63 7.89 -5.91 -1.44
C ILE A 63 8.67 -7.14 -1.93
N HIS A 64 8.58 -8.24 -1.18
CA HIS A 64 9.22 -9.52 -1.49
C HIS A 64 8.16 -10.62 -1.71
N SER A 65 8.51 -11.70 -2.42
CA SER A 65 7.58 -12.75 -2.85
C SER A 65 6.90 -13.51 -1.69
N GLY A 66 7.53 -13.50 -0.52
CA GLY A 66 6.97 -14.05 0.73
C GLY A 66 5.80 -13.24 1.32
N LEU A 67 5.58 -11.98 0.91
CA LEU A 67 4.46 -11.19 1.46
C LEU A 67 3.11 -11.72 0.98
N PRO A 68 2.07 -11.71 1.84
CA PRO A 68 0.70 -11.93 1.40
C PRO A 68 0.30 -10.91 0.32
N LEU A 69 -0.46 -11.35 -0.69
CA LEU A 69 -0.89 -10.49 -1.80
C LEU A 69 -1.56 -9.20 -1.30
N LYS A 70 -2.40 -9.31 -0.27
CA LYS A 70 -3.04 -8.17 0.40
C LYS A 70 -2.01 -7.12 0.81
N GLN A 71 -1.02 -7.49 1.62
CA GLN A 71 0.00 -6.56 2.10
C GLN A 71 0.81 -5.96 0.96
N ALA A 72 1.14 -6.76 -0.06
CA ALA A 72 1.87 -6.29 -1.22
C ALA A 72 1.09 -5.24 -2.02
N THR A 73 -0.21 -5.47 -2.23
CA THR A 73 -1.14 -4.53 -2.87
C THR A 73 -1.21 -3.20 -2.12
N TYR A 74 -1.30 -3.21 -0.78
CA TYR A 74 -1.27 -1.97 0.01
C TYR A 74 0.06 -1.26 -0.03
N ARG A 75 1.16 -2.00 0.09
CA ARG A 75 2.52 -1.45 -0.02
C ARG A 75 2.77 -0.84 -1.39
N ALA A 76 2.14 -1.35 -2.46
CA ALA A 76 2.17 -0.79 -3.80
C ALA A 76 1.39 0.54 -3.92
N LEU A 77 0.25 0.69 -3.23
CA LEU A 77 -0.44 1.98 -3.16
C LEU A 77 0.44 3.02 -2.43
N LEU A 78 1.05 2.63 -1.31
CA LEU A 78 1.92 3.50 -0.52
C LEU A 78 3.23 3.85 -1.25
N SER A 79 3.81 2.94 -2.04
CA SER A 79 5.02 3.22 -2.82
C SER A 79 4.80 4.29 -3.88
N LYS A 80 3.56 4.43 -4.37
CA LYS A 80 3.14 5.48 -5.31
C LYS A 80 2.70 6.77 -4.61
N GLY A 81 2.89 6.87 -3.29
CA GLY A 81 2.50 8.03 -2.49
C GLY A 81 1.00 8.11 -2.25
N ASN A 82 0.30 6.98 -2.27
CA ASN A 82 -1.14 6.86 -2.08
C ASN A 82 -1.97 7.69 -3.10
N ARG A 83 -1.45 7.86 -4.31
CA ARG A 83 -2.21 8.47 -5.42
C ARG A 83 -3.27 7.48 -5.92
N PRO A 84 -4.42 7.95 -6.42
CA PRO A 84 -5.41 7.10 -7.08
C PRO A 84 -4.74 6.21 -8.12
N THR A 85 -4.81 4.89 -7.91
CA THR A 85 -4.11 3.90 -8.74
C THR A 85 -5.08 2.81 -9.14
N THR A 86 -5.06 2.39 -10.41
CA THR A 86 -5.94 1.31 -10.88
C THR A 86 -5.42 -0.08 -10.46
N ALA A 87 -6.32 -1.05 -10.38
CA ALA A 87 -5.93 -2.44 -10.10
C ALA A 87 -4.93 -3.00 -11.13
N ARG A 88 -5.05 -2.58 -12.39
CA ARG A 88 -4.07 -2.93 -13.45
C ARG A 88 -2.68 -2.38 -13.15
N GLN A 89 -2.57 -1.10 -12.79
CA GLN A 89 -1.29 -0.48 -12.44
C GLN A 89 -0.64 -1.11 -11.21
N ILE A 90 -1.42 -1.71 -10.30
CA ILE A 90 -0.90 -2.47 -9.15
C ILE A 90 -0.44 -3.85 -9.59
N SER A 91 -1.25 -4.56 -10.38
CA SER A 91 -0.90 -5.86 -10.97
C SER A 91 0.43 -5.79 -11.71
N ASP A 92 0.59 -4.81 -12.61
CA ASP A 92 1.79 -4.62 -13.42
C ASP A 92 3.01 -4.33 -12.53
N PHE A 93 2.84 -3.48 -11.52
CA PHE A 93 3.90 -3.16 -10.55
C PHE A 93 4.33 -4.37 -9.71
N LEU A 94 3.40 -5.17 -9.21
CA LEU A 94 3.73 -6.38 -8.43
C LEU A 94 4.41 -7.45 -9.30
N THR A 95 3.96 -7.59 -10.55
CA THR A 95 4.56 -8.51 -11.53
C THR A 95 6.02 -8.11 -11.81
N GLU A 96 6.29 -6.84 -12.05
CA GLU A 96 7.65 -6.32 -12.26
C GLU A 96 8.54 -6.55 -11.02
N ARG A 97 8.01 -6.31 -9.83
CA ARG A 97 8.79 -6.37 -8.59
C ARG A 97 9.13 -7.78 -8.13
N TRP A 98 8.26 -8.76 -8.40
CA TRP A 98 8.48 -10.14 -7.95
C TRP A 98 9.01 -11.09 -9.03
N GLY A 99 9.03 -10.63 -10.29
CA GLY A 99 9.56 -11.40 -11.42
C GLY A 99 8.88 -12.76 -11.60
N GLU A 100 9.61 -13.70 -12.20
CA GLU A 100 9.12 -15.05 -12.53
C GLU A 100 8.83 -15.94 -11.29
N SER A 101 9.17 -15.51 -10.07
CA SER A 101 8.93 -16.33 -8.87
C SER A 101 7.44 -16.49 -8.49
N VAL A 102 6.54 -15.82 -9.22
CA VAL A 102 5.11 -15.65 -8.85
C VAL A 102 4.12 -16.31 -9.81
N TYR A 103 4.58 -17.16 -10.74
CA TYR A 103 3.69 -17.85 -11.68
C TYR A 103 2.57 -18.69 -11.02
N THR A 104 2.59 -18.89 -9.69
CA THR A 104 1.54 -19.58 -8.93
C THR A 104 0.49 -18.67 -8.27
N ARG A 105 0.67 -17.33 -8.23
CA ARG A 105 -0.33 -16.43 -7.64
C ARG A 105 -1.03 -15.63 -8.73
N SER A 106 -2.34 -15.80 -8.85
CA SER A 106 -3.18 -14.98 -9.73
C SER A 106 -3.18 -13.52 -9.26
N MET A 107 -2.30 -12.70 -9.83
CA MET A 107 -2.22 -11.25 -9.56
C MET A 107 -3.01 -10.42 -10.58
N THR A 108 -3.97 -11.04 -11.26
CA THR A 108 -4.71 -10.36 -12.32
C THR A 108 -5.41 -9.11 -11.79
N PRO A 109 -5.65 -8.09 -12.64
CA PRO A 109 -6.34 -6.87 -12.22
C PRO A 109 -7.68 -7.16 -11.52
N ALA A 110 -8.42 -8.18 -11.96
CA ALA A 110 -9.68 -8.59 -11.33
C ALA A 110 -9.50 -9.11 -9.90
N VAL A 111 -8.44 -9.90 -9.63
CA VAL A 111 -8.13 -10.37 -8.28
C VAL A 111 -7.72 -9.19 -7.39
N ILE A 112 -6.89 -8.28 -7.91
CA ILE A 112 -6.48 -7.08 -7.18
C ILE A 112 -7.68 -6.18 -6.85
N SER A 113 -8.58 -5.94 -7.81
CA SER A 113 -9.83 -5.19 -7.58
C SER A 113 -10.66 -5.84 -6.47
N ARG A 114 -10.98 -7.13 -6.60
CA ARG A 114 -11.77 -7.85 -5.60
C ARG A 114 -11.10 -7.80 -4.22
N LEU A 115 -9.78 -7.91 -4.17
CA LEU A 115 -9.01 -7.84 -2.92
C LEU A 115 -9.13 -6.45 -2.29
N LEU A 116 -8.99 -5.38 -3.08
CA LEU A 116 -9.12 -4.00 -2.60
C LEU A 116 -10.55 -3.71 -2.10
N GLU A 117 -11.57 -4.20 -2.82
CA GLU A 117 -12.98 -3.99 -2.47
C GLU A 117 -13.42 -4.80 -1.23
N THR A 118 -12.82 -5.96 -0.99
CA THR A 118 -13.13 -6.81 0.19
C THR A 118 -12.29 -6.48 1.42
N SER A 119 -11.28 -5.63 1.29
CA SER A 119 -10.34 -5.35 2.37
C SER A 119 -10.79 -4.18 3.25
N VAL A 120 -11.55 -4.52 4.30
CA VAL A 120 -12.07 -3.58 5.31
C VAL A 120 -10.99 -2.97 6.22
N ASP A 121 -9.87 -3.67 6.41
CA ASP A 121 -8.83 -3.37 7.41
C ASP A 121 -7.93 -2.16 7.07
N TYR A 122 -7.95 -1.67 5.83
CA TYR A 122 -7.07 -0.59 5.38
C TYR A 122 -7.83 0.58 4.76
N GLU A 123 -9.13 0.70 5.03
CA GLU A 123 -9.94 1.84 4.66
C GLU A 123 -9.74 2.32 3.20
N ILE A 124 -9.89 1.44 2.20
CA ILE A 124 -9.73 1.84 0.80
C ILE A 124 -10.93 2.68 0.34
N SER A 125 -10.66 3.78 -0.35
CA SER A 125 -11.64 4.52 -1.14
C SER A 125 -11.51 4.16 -2.62
N VAL A 126 -12.66 3.91 -3.23
CA VAL A 126 -12.82 3.90 -4.68
C VAL A 126 -13.07 5.33 -5.15
N LYS A 127 -12.35 5.76 -6.17
CA LYS A 127 -12.45 7.06 -6.82
C LYS A 127 -12.94 6.88 -8.25
#